data_AF-A0AAV2WM14-F1
#
_entry.id   AF-A0AAV2WM14-F1
#
_cell.length_a   1.000
_cell.length_b   1.000
_cell.length_c   1.000
_cell.angle_alpha   90.00
_cell.angle_beta   90.00
_cell.angle_gamma   90.00
#
_symmetry.space_group_name_H-M   'P 1'
#
loop_
_entity.id
_entity.type
_entity.pdbx_description
1 polymer ?
#
loop_
_entity_poly.entity_id
_entity_poly.type
_entity_poly.pdbx_seq_one_letter_code
_entity_poly.pdbx_strand_id
1 'polypeptide(L)'
;MNDAERIILVRWSPALAMGVLAGTAVLWVVPLSYLLSGSYAGAELVLRWLGVAALAVPFGWVAWRAPKAVRGMGLMIDAAGIHPFDGRTVETIGWHEIAGVGFGSYTGNYRGLQTRTMAALEIYLTDAEKTTGHPRLRNDWQQVATPAPGLSAGCFRFTVSPYGDAGARIESAVRRHRAHLWVGPFTHG
;
A
#
# COMPACT_ATOMS: atom_id res chain seq x y z
N MET A 1 -9.51 28.46 9.35
CA MET A 1 -10.18 27.18 9.63
C MET A 1 -9.55 26.14 8.71
N ASN A 2 -8.42 25.56 9.13
CA ASN A 2 -7.55 24.70 8.31
C ASN A 2 -7.27 23.40 9.07
N ASP A 3 -8.32 22.64 9.39
CA ASP A 3 -8.17 21.30 9.98
C ASP A 3 -8.34 20.25 8.88
N ALA A 4 -7.48 20.32 7.86
CA ALA A 4 -7.23 19.17 7.00
C ALA A 4 -6.40 18.19 7.84
N GLU A 5 -7.07 17.28 8.56
CA GLU A 5 -6.37 16.21 9.26
C GLU A 5 -5.68 15.31 8.23
N ARG A 6 -4.39 15.57 8.03
CA ARG A 6 -3.57 14.85 7.06
C ARG A 6 -3.23 13.47 7.61
N ILE A 7 -4.13 12.52 7.39
CA ILE A 7 -3.88 11.12 7.74
C ILE A 7 -3.01 10.52 6.63
N ILE A 8 -1.68 10.60 6.75
CA ILE A 8 -0.79 9.92 5.81
C ILE A 8 -0.70 8.45 6.21
N LEU A 9 -1.32 7.59 5.43
CA LEU A 9 -1.29 6.14 5.62
C LEU A 9 -0.23 5.52 4.75
N VAL A 10 0.99 5.49 5.27
CA VAL A 10 2.09 4.87 4.54
C VAL A 10 2.00 3.35 4.65
N ARG A 11 2.09 2.66 3.52
CA ARG A 11 2.11 1.19 3.44
C ARG A 11 3.26 0.57 4.26
N TRP A 12 4.31 1.34 4.57
CA TRP A 12 5.49 0.98 5.35
C TRP A 12 5.83 2.16 6.27
N SER A 13 6.08 1.94 7.56
CA SER A 13 6.57 3.04 8.39
C SER A 13 7.99 3.45 7.92
N PRO A 14 8.37 4.73 8.01
CA PRO A 14 9.74 5.15 7.70
C PRO A 14 10.80 4.36 8.47
N ALA A 15 10.50 4.01 9.73
CA ALA A 15 11.36 3.17 10.56
C ALA A 15 11.51 1.74 10.01
N LEU A 16 10.43 1.12 9.52
CA LEU A 16 10.48 -0.20 8.88
C LEU A 16 11.31 -0.17 7.60
N ALA A 17 11.12 0.85 6.75
CA ALA A 17 11.89 1.01 5.51
C ALA A 17 13.38 1.23 5.80
N MET A 18 13.71 2.10 6.77
CA MET A 18 15.10 2.33 7.21
C MET A 18 15.71 1.08 7.86
N GLY A 19 14.95 0.34 8.66
CA GLY A 19 15.40 -0.91 9.28
C GLY A 19 15.73 -1.99 8.25
N VAL A 20 14.90 -2.17 7.22
CA VAL A 20 15.18 -3.10 6.13
C VAL A 20 16.39 -2.65 5.31
N LEU A 21 16.51 -1.35 5.00
CA LEU A 21 17.69 -0.83 4.29
C LEU A 21 18.98 -1.04 5.10
N ALA A 22 18.97 -0.72 6.40
CA ALA A 22 20.12 -0.88 7.29
C ALA A 22 20.51 -2.36 7.45
N GLY A 23 19.53 -3.23 7.71
CA GLY A 23 19.78 -4.67 7.83
C GLY A 23 20.35 -5.26 6.53
N THR A 24 19.83 -4.84 5.38
CA THR A 24 20.36 -5.31 4.11
C THR A 24 21.75 -4.72 3.84
N ALA A 25 22.01 -3.45 4.16
CA ALA A 25 23.33 -2.83 4.03
C ALA A 25 24.40 -3.51 4.93
N VAL A 26 24.05 -3.94 6.13
CA VAL A 26 24.96 -4.71 7.01
C VAL A 26 25.32 -6.05 6.36
N LEU A 27 24.36 -6.73 5.73
CA LEU A 27 24.62 -7.96 4.97
C LEU A 27 25.59 -7.75 3.79
N TRP A 28 25.73 -6.51 3.29
CA TRP A 28 26.70 -6.15 2.26
C TRP A 28 28.12 -5.90 2.75
N VAL A 29 28.30 -5.53 4.03
CA VAL A 29 29.61 -5.18 4.58
C VAL A 29 30.56 -6.38 4.54
N VAL A 30 30.06 -7.58 4.85
CA VAL A 30 30.89 -8.80 4.88
C VAL A 30 31.40 -9.16 3.47
N PRO A 31 30.57 -9.33 2.42
CA PRO A 31 31.05 -9.58 1.06
C PRO A 31 31.99 -8.49 0.53
N LEU A 32 31.69 -7.22 0.82
CA LEU A 32 32.49 -6.08 0.34
C LEU A 32 33.86 -6.04 1.01
N SER A 33 33.93 -6.27 2.32
CA SER A 33 35.20 -6.33 3.06
C SER A 33 36.09 -7.47 2.55
N TYR A 34 35.52 -8.65 2.30
CA TYR A 34 36.23 -9.79 1.71
C TYR A 34 36.72 -9.51 0.28
N LEU A 35 35.95 -8.78 -0.53
CA LEU A 35 36.35 -8.36 -1.89
C LEU A 35 37.54 -7.39 -1.86
N LEU A 36 37.57 -6.48 -0.88
CA LEU A 36 38.61 -5.45 -0.75
C LEU A 36 39.90 -5.97 -0.10
N SER A 37 39.83 -7.05 0.68
CA SER A 37 40.97 -7.56 1.46
C SER A 37 41.86 -8.59 0.76
N GLY A 38 41.54 -9.05 -0.45
CA GLY A 38 42.28 -10.16 -1.08
C GLY A 38 42.76 -9.94 -2.52
N SER A 39 43.93 -10.51 -2.82
CA SER A 39 44.46 -10.68 -4.17
C SER A 39 43.87 -11.97 -4.76
N TYR A 40 42.93 -11.83 -5.71
CA TYR A 40 42.18 -12.95 -6.26
C TYR A 40 42.44 -13.09 -7.76
N ALA A 41 42.62 -14.32 -8.24
CA ALA A 41 42.80 -14.65 -9.65
C ALA A 41 41.86 -15.78 -10.10
N GLY A 42 41.39 -15.71 -11.34
CA GLY A 42 40.69 -16.82 -12.01
C GLY A 42 39.26 -17.11 -11.50
N ALA A 43 38.93 -18.40 -11.39
CA ALA A 43 37.56 -18.88 -11.15
C ALA A 43 36.99 -18.49 -9.76
N GLU A 44 37.84 -18.32 -8.75
CA GLU A 44 37.42 -17.90 -7.41
C GLU A 44 36.86 -16.47 -7.42
N LEU A 45 37.44 -15.59 -8.24
CA LEU A 45 36.95 -14.23 -8.44
C LEU A 45 35.55 -14.27 -9.10
N VAL A 46 35.37 -15.09 -10.13
CA VAL A 46 34.08 -15.22 -10.85
C VAL A 46 32.98 -15.77 -9.93
N LEU A 47 33.27 -16.81 -9.16
CA LEU A 47 32.28 -17.43 -8.26
C LEU A 47 31.83 -16.45 -7.16
N ARG A 48 32.75 -15.62 -6.65
CA ARG A 48 32.44 -14.56 -5.68
C ARG A 48 31.59 -13.45 -6.28
N TRP A 49 31.90 -12.99 -7.50
CA TRP A 49 31.06 -11.99 -8.18
C TRP A 49 29.66 -12.51 -8.47
N LEU A 50 29.50 -13.80 -8.79
CA LEU A 50 28.17 -14.43 -8.91
C LEU A 50 27.41 -14.43 -7.57
N GLY A 51 28.07 -14.73 -6.45
CA GLY A 51 27.47 -14.64 -5.12
C GLY A 51 27.04 -13.22 -4.75
N VAL A 52 27.89 -12.23 -5.05
CA VAL A 52 27.60 -10.80 -4.88
C VAL A 52 26.40 -10.38 -5.76
N ALA A 53 26.37 -10.78 -7.02
CA ALA A 53 25.25 -10.49 -7.92
C ALA A 53 23.94 -11.14 -7.43
N ALA A 54 23.99 -12.37 -6.94
CA ALA A 54 22.82 -13.04 -6.37
C ALA A 54 22.27 -12.30 -5.14
N LEU A 55 23.14 -11.74 -4.30
CA LEU A 55 22.76 -10.90 -3.16
C LEU A 55 22.34 -9.48 -3.59
N ALA A 56 22.84 -8.96 -4.71
CA ALA A 56 22.49 -7.66 -5.31
C ALA A 56 21.03 -7.55 -5.67
N VAL A 57 20.44 -8.64 -6.15
CA VAL A 57 19.05 -8.69 -6.61
C VAL A 57 18.04 -8.33 -5.50
N PRO A 58 18.03 -8.99 -4.32
CA PRO A 58 17.09 -8.62 -3.26
C PRO A 58 17.35 -7.21 -2.71
N PHE A 59 18.62 -6.76 -2.62
CA PHE A 59 18.93 -5.40 -2.20
C PHE A 59 18.44 -4.35 -3.18
N GLY A 60 18.68 -4.53 -4.47
CA GLY A 60 18.15 -3.66 -5.53
C GLY A 60 16.63 -3.64 -5.54
N TRP A 61 15.99 -4.78 -5.28
CA TRP A 61 14.53 -4.86 -5.13
C TRP A 61 14.02 -4.04 -3.94
N VAL A 62 14.63 -4.18 -2.76
CA VAL A 62 14.32 -3.37 -1.57
C VAL A 62 14.58 -1.89 -1.84
N ALA A 63 15.75 -1.54 -2.39
CA ALA A 63 16.14 -0.17 -2.67
C ALA A 63 15.26 0.49 -3.74
N TRP A 64 14.70 -0.27 -4.68
CA TRP A 64 13.69 0.24 -5.62
C TRP A 64 12.33 0.43 -4.95
N ARG A 65 11.95 -0.43 -4.00
CA ARG A 65 10.68 -0.31 -3.26
C ARG A 65 10.73 0.75 -2.16
N ALA A 66 11.89 1.02 -1.57
CA ALA A 66 12.06 1.95 -0.46
C ALA A 66 11.66 3.41 -0.82
N PRO A 67 11.99 3.98 -2.00
CA PRO A 67 11.48 5.30 -2.41
C PRO A 67 9.96 5.38 -2.43
N LYS A 68 9.25 4.30 -2.82
CA LYS A 68 7.78 4.28 -2.77
C LYS A 68 7.26 4.28 -1.33
N ALA A 69 7.98 3.65 -0.41
CA ALA A 69 7.69 3.71 1.03
C ALA A 69 8.05 5.08 1.66
N VAL A 70 9.18 5.68 1.27
CA VAL A 70 9.71 6.92 1.87
C VAL A 70 9.07 8.17 1.26
N ARG A 71 8.58 8.13 0.02
CA ARG A 71 7.81 9.21 -0.62
C ARG A 71 6.45 9.47 0.03
N GLY A 72 6.09 8.66 1.03
CA GLY A 72 4.89 8.86 1.82
C GLY A 72 3.61 8.49 1.09
N MET A 73 3.65 7.48 0.20
CA MET A 73 2.43 7.05 -0.49
C MET A 73 1.33 6.71 0.53
N GLY A 74 0.16 7.33 0.40
CA GLY A 74 -0.91 7.19 1.38
C GLY A 74 -2.22 7.79 0.92
N LEU A 75 -3.12 8.03 1.87
CA LEU A 75 -4.48 8.42 1.56
C LEU A 75 -4.94 9.53 2.51
N MET A 76 -5.09 10.74 1.99
CA MET A 76 -5.62 11.88 2.76
C MET A 76 -7.14 11.95 2.56
N ILE A 77 -7.88 12.29 3.62
CA ILE A 77 -9.34 12.41 3.59
C ILE A 77 -9.69 13.78 4.15
N ASP A 78 -10.48 14.54 3.41
CA ASP A 78 -10.93 15.86 3.83
C ASP A 78 -12.37 16.17 3.38
N ALA A 79 -12.77 17.43 3.46
CA ALA A 79 -14.11 17.87 3.05
C ALA A 79 -14.36 17.79 1.53
N ALA A 80 -13.31 17.76 0.70
CA ALA A 80 -13.41 17.67 -0.75
C ALA A 80 -13.51 16.22 -1.22
N GLY A 81 -12.81 15.29 -0.56
CA GLY A 81 -12.83 13.89 -0.95
C GLY A 81 -11.73 13.03 -0.35
N ILE A 82 -11.42 11.96 -1.06
CA ILE A 82 -10.33 11.04 -0.78
C ILE A 82 -9.20 11.34 -1.76
N HIS A 83 -8.00 11.52 -1.24
CA HIS A 83 -6.82 11.93 -2.00
C HIS A 83 -5.74 10.86 -1.89
N PRO A 84 -5.61 9.99 -2.89
CA PRO A 84 -4.44 9.14 -3.01
C PRO A 84 -3.22 10.05 -3.19
N PHE A 85 -2.24 9.91 -2.32
CA PHE A 85 -1.00 10.68 -2.37
C PHE A 85 0.11 9.75 -2.86
N ASP A 86 0.76 10.10 -3.97
CA ASP A 86 1.87 9.32 -4.56
C ASP A 86 3.27 9.87 -4.18
N GLY A 87 3.32 11.03 -3.53
CA GLY A 87 4.55 11.78 -3.26
C GLY A 87 4.75 13.01 -4.16
N ARG A 88 4.00 13.15 -5.26
CA ARG A 88 4.08 14.33 -6.17
C ARG A 88 2.73 14.96 -6.49
N THR A 89 1.66 14.18 -6.55
CA THR A 89 0.32 14.65 -6.88
C THR A 89 -0.67 14.34 -5.75
N VAL A 90 -1.54 15.30 -5.47
CA VAL A 90 -2.73 15.16 -4.62
C VAL A 90 -3.91 15.30 -5.59
N GLU A 91 -4.36 14.19 -6.16
CA GLU A 91 -5.57 14.20 -6.99
C GLU A 91 -6.75 13.69 -6.17
N THR A 92 -7.86 14.44 -6.18
CA THR A 92 -9.02 14.15 -5.34
C THR A 92 -10.00 13.23 -6.05
N ILE A 93 -10.40 12.15 -5.41
CA ILE A 93 -11.65 11.43 -5.69
C ILE A 93 -12.73 12.17 -4.89
N GLY A 94 -13.51 13.00 -5.58
CA GLY A 94 -14.50 13.84 -4.94
C GLY A 94 -15.62 13.02 -4.29
N TRP A 95 -16.17 13.49 -3.17
CA TRP A 95 -17.28 12.79 -2.51
C TRP A 95 -18.49 12.56 -3.41
N HIS A 96 -18.70 13.42 -4.41
CA HIS A 96 -19.78 13.28 -5.40
C HIS A 96 -19.59 12.10 -6.37
N GLU A 97 -18.35 11.62 -6.52
CA GLU A 97 -18.01 10.46 -7.34
C GLU A 97 -18.22 9.14 -6.59
N ILE A 98 -18.42 9.21 -5.26
CA ILE A 98 -18.44 8.06 -4.35
C ILE A 98 -19.88 7.80 -3.89
N ALA A 99 -20.41 6.63 -4.22
CA ALA A 99 -21.68 6.12 -3.72
C ALA A 99 -21.56 5.47 -2.33
N GLY A 100 -20.37 4.98 -1.96
CA GLY A 100 -20.14 4.42 -0.63
C GLY A 100 -18.66 4.16 -0.33
N VAL A 101 -18.35 4.03 0.95
CA VAL A 101 -17.02 3.71 1.49
C VAL A 101 -17.14 2.70 2.62
N GLY A 102 -16.29 1.67 2.62
CA GLY A 102 -16.28 0.67 3.68
C GLY A 102 -14.94 -0.03 3.82
N PHE A 103 -14.87 -0.99 4.75
CA PHE A 103 -13.69 -1.84 4.93
C PHE A 103 -13.97 -3.27 4.50
N GLY A 104 -13.39 -3.72 3.40
CA GLY A 104 -13.51 -5.12 2.97
C GLY A 104 -12.44 -6.00 3.58
N SER A 105 -12.85 -7.10 4.21
CA SER A 105 -11.97 -8.21 4.63
C SER A 105 -12.30 -9.45 3.81
N TYR A 106 -11.30 -10.31 3.55
CA TYR A 106 -11.55 -11.61 2.89
C TYR A 106 -11.52 -12.71 3.95
N THR A 107 -12.44 -13.65 3.88
CA THR A 107 -12.34 -14.90 4.64
C THR A 107 -11.98 -16.05 3.70
N GLY A 108 -10.94 -16.80 4.02
CA GLY A 108 -10.54 -17.98 3.26
C GLY A 108 -10.09 -19.10 4.19
N ASN A 109 -10.10 -20.34 3.71
CA ASN A 109 -9.60 -21.48 4.46
C ASN A 109 -8.16 -21.80 4.03
N TYR A 110 -7.22 -21.71 4.95
CA TYR A 110 -5.85 -22.15 4.74
C TYR A 110 -5.52 -23.30 5.70
N ARG A 111 -5.19 -24.48 5.15
CA ARG A 111 -4.86 -25.69 5.93
C ARG A 111 -5.93 -26.07 6.97
N GLY A 112 -7.21 -25.92 6.62
CA GLY A 112 -8.33 -26.25 7.51
C GLY A 112 -8.64 -25.21 8.60
N LEU A 113 -7.90 -24.09 8.64
CA LEU A 113 -8.18 -22.96 9.52
C LEU A 113 -8.83 -21.83 8.73
N GLN A 114 -9.89 -21.25 9.29
CA GLN A 114 -10.49 -20.03 8.75
C GLN A 114 -9.53 -18.87 9.01
N THR A 115 -9.03 -18.29 7.93
CA THR A 115 -8.17 -17.12 7.94
C THR A 115 -8.96 -15.90 7.48
N ARG A 116 -8.91 -14.83 8.27
CA ARG A 116 -9.45 -13.52 7.88
C ARG A 116 -8.30 -12.66 7.39
N THR A 117 -8.24 -12.42 6.09
CA THR A 117 -7.23 -11.59 5.44
C THR A 117 -7.58 -10.11 5.60
N MET A 118 -6.51 -9.30 5.64
CA MET A 118 -6.44 -7.88 5.95
C MET A 118 -7.62 -7.03 5.45
N ALA A 119 -8.14 -6.17 6.34
CA ALA A 119 -9.10 -5.13 5.99
C ALA A 119 -8.44 -4.10 5.07
N ALA A 120 -9.11 -3.77 3.97
CA ALA A 120 -8.69 -2.73 3.04
C ALA A 120 -9.84 -1.74 2.83
N LEU A 121 -9.48 -0.49 2.57
CA LEU A 121 -10.47 0.55 2.29
C LEU A 121 -11.07 0.27 0.91
N GLU A 122 -12.38 0.22 0.83
CA GLU A 122 -13.13 0.04 -0.41
C GLU A 122 -13.97 1.27 -0.68
N ILE A 123 -13.91 1.76 -1.92
CA ILE A 123 -14.78 2.82 -2.43
C ILE A 123 -15.65 2.26 -3.55
N TYR A 124 -16.91 2.65 -3.55
CA TYR A 124 -17.89 2.31 -4.57
C TYR A 124 -18.20 3.59 -5.32
N LEU A 125 -17.88 3.65 -6.62
CA LEU A 125 -18.13 4.85 -7.41
C LEU A 125 -19.58 4.95 -7.85
N THR A 126 -20.15 6.15 -7.91
CA THR A 126 -21.53 6.37 -8.38
C THR A 126 -21.72 5.93 -9.85
N ASP A 127 -20.67 6.09 -10.66
CA ASP A 127 -20.69 5.78 -12.08
C ASP A 127 -19.69 4.65 -12.39
N ALA A 128 -20.22 3.50 -12.81
CA ALA A 128 -19.41 2.33 -13.14
C ALA A 128 -18.70 2.47 -14.50
N GLU A 129 -19.13 3.34 -15.42
CA GLU A 129 -18.45 3.52 -16.71
C GLU A 129 -17.16 4.35 -16.56
N LYS A 130 -17.11 5.21 -15.53
CA LYS A 130 -15.87 5.90 -15.15
C LYS A 130 -14.78 4.96 -14.62
N THR A 131 -15.08 3.67 -14.34
CA THR A 131 -14.14 2.70 -13.76
C THR A 131 -12.97 2.34 -14.69
N THR A 132 -13.23 2.10 -15.98
CA THR A 132 -12.27 1.50 -16.91
C THR A 132 -11.13 2.45 -17.33
N GLY A 133 -11.25 3.74 -17.01
CA GLY A 133 -10.29 4.77 -17.42
C GLY A 133 -9.93 5.77 -16.34
N HIS A 134 -10.43 5.63 -15.10
CA HIS A 134 -10.24 6.66 -14.08
C HIS A 134 -8.74 6.88 -13.82
N PRO A 135 -8.16 8.04 -14.20
CA PRO A 135 -6.73 8.27 -14.10
C PRO A 135 -6.21 8.09 -12.66
N ARG A 136 -7.07 8.37 -11.68
CA ARG A 136 -6.75 8.34 -10.24
C ARG A 136 -6.75 6.95 -9.60
N LEU A 137 -7.24 5.92 -10.31
CA LEU A 137 -7.41 4.56 -9.78
C LEU A 137 -6.46 3.53 -10.42
N ARG A 138 -5.57 3.93 -11.34
CA ARG A 138 -4.75 2.99 -12.14
C ARG A 138 -3.58 2.35 -11.40
N ASN A 139 -3.17 2.88 -10.25
CA ASN A 139 -1.93 2.49 -9.57
C ASN A 139 -2.18 1.70 -8.28
N ASP A 140 -2.52 2.41 -7.20
CA ASP A 140 -2.58 1.83 -5.84
C ASP A 140 -3.95 1.24 -5.48
N TRP A 141 -4.94 1.47 -6.34
CA TRP A 141 -6.28 0.93 -6.21
C TRP A 141 -6.43 -0.32 -7.05
N GLN A 142 -7.04 -1.35 -6.47
CA GLN A 142 -7.34 -2.60 -7.15
C GLN A 142 -8.84 -2.68 -7.38
N GLN A 143 -9.27 -2.89 -8.61
CA GLN A 143 -10.68 -3.19 -8.88
C GLN A 143 -11.00 -4.57 -8.31
N VAL A 144 -12.07 -4.66 -7.53
CA VAL A 144 -12.54 -5.92 -6.95
C VAL A 144 -14.02 -6.10 -7.20
N ALA A 145 -14.52 -7.34 -7.09
CA ALA A 145 -15.95 -7.59 -7.16
C ALA A 145 -16.65 -6.95 -5.95
N THR A 146 -17.88 -6.47 -6.17
CA THR A 146 -18.69 -5.87 -5.11
C THR A 146 -19.14 -6.95 -4.12
N PRO A 147 -18.94 -6.79 -2.79
CA PRO A 147 -19.24 -7.83 -1.80
C PRO A 147 -20.75 -7.99 -1.51
N ALA A 148 -21.57 -6.99 -1.84
CA ALA A 148 -22.99 -6.96 -1.53
C ALA A 148 -23.84 -6.48 -2.72
N PRO A 149 -25.03 -7.08 -2.95
CA PRO A 149 -26.00 -6.57 -3.91
C PRO A 149 -26.43 -5.13 -3.57
N GLY A 150 -26.58 -4.28 -4.59
CA GLY A 150 -27.04 -2.88 -4.43
C GLY A 150 -25.93 -1.84 -4.23
N LEU A 151 -24.68 -2.26 -4.05
CA LEU A 151 -23.51 -1.39 -4.16
C LEU A 151 -23.06 -1.34 -5.63
N SER A 152 -22.47 -0.21 -6.05
CA SER A 152 -22.12 -0.01 -7.47
C SER A 152 -21.09 -1.04 -7.96
N ALA A 153 -21.12 -1.33 -9.26
CA ALA A 153 -20.18 -2.26 -9.90
C ALA A 153 -18.73 -1.74 -9.94
N GLY A 154 -18.50 -0.48 -9.55
CA GLY A 154 -17.19 0.17 -9.51
C GLY A 154 -16.54 0.14 -8.14
N CYS A 155 -16.27 -1.06 -7.61
CA CYS A 155 -15.58 -1.23 -6.34
C CYS A 155 -14.05 -1.20 -6.52
N PHE A 156 -13.40 -0.28 -5.80
CA PHE A 156 -11.94 -0.17 -5.77
C PHE A 156 -11.43 -0.29 -4.35
N ARG A 157 -10.35 -1.06 -4.21
CA ARG A 157 -9.73 -1.43 -2.95
C ARG A 157 -8.35 -0.80 -2.81
N PHE A 158 -8.14 -0.04 -1.74
CA PHE A 158 -6.85 0.49 -1.31
C PHE A 158 -6.36 -0.29 -0.10
N THR A 159 -5.18 -0.89 -0.21
CA THR A 159 -4.62 -1.71 0.88
C THR A 159 -4.16 -0.81 2.03
N VAL A 160 -4.74 -1.04 3.20
CA VAL A 160 -4.36 -0.35 4.44
C VAL A 160 -3.44 -1.25 5.25
N SER A 161 -2.45 -0.66 5.91
CA SER A 161 -1.60 -1.41 6.86
C SER A 161 -2.51 -2.06 7.92
N PRO A 162 -2.32 -3.36 8.22
CA PRO A 162 -3.10 -4.03 9.26
C PRO A 162 -2.53 -3.74 10.65
N TYR A 163 -1.35 -3.13 10.69
CA TYR A 163 -0.62 -2.78 11.89
C TYR A 163 -0.90 -1.33 12.24
N GLY A 164 -1.24 -1.08 13.51
CA GLY A 164 -1.54 0.24 14.04
C GLY A 164 -3.02 0.63 13.95
N ASP A 165 -3.29 1.93 14.10
CA ASP A 165 -4.63 2.52 14.15
C ASP A 165 -5.12 3.07 12.79
N ALA A 166 -4.39 2.75 11.72
CA ALA A 166 -4.63 3.22 10.36
C ALA A 166 -6.09 3.09 9.91
N GLY A 167 -6.68 1.91 10.12
CA GLY A 167 -8.07 1.65 9.76
C GLY A 167 -9.06 2.51 10.57
N ALA A 168 -8.86 2.61 11.88
CA ALA A 168 -9.71 3.40 12.77
C ALA A 168 -9.66 4.90 12.41
N ARG A 169 -8.47 5.40 12.03
CA ARG A 169 -8.29 6.79 11.58
C ARG A 169 -9.04 7.07 10.27
N ILE A 170 -9.00 6.15 9.30
CA ILE A 170 -9.79 6.28 8.07
C ILE A 170 -11.27 6.31 8.38
N GLU A 171 -11.77 5.33 9.16
CA GLU A 171 -13.20 5.27 9.50
C GLU A 171 -13.65 6.55 10.19
N SER A 172 -12.90 7.03 11.16
CA SER A 172 -13.16 8.30 11.84
C SER A 172 -13.20 9.48 10.86
N ALA A 173 -12.25 9.57 9.93
CA ALA A 173 -12.20 10.65 8.95
C ALA A 173 -13.36 10.61 7.95
N VAL A 174 -13.71 9.43 7.42
CA VAL A 174 -14.86 9.28 6.52
C VAL A 174 -16.14 9.63 7.26
N ARG A 175 -16.34 9.10 8.48
CA ARG A 175 -17.51 9.41 9.30
C ARG A 175 -17.62 10.90 9.61
N ARG A 176 -16.50 11.59 9.84
CA ARG A 176 -16.47 13.04 10.09
C ARG A 176 -16.90 13.86 8.87
N HIS A 177 -16.44 13.51 7.66
CA HIS A 177 -16.71 14.31 6.47
C HIS A 177 -17.99 13.91 5.71
N ARG A 178 -18.31 12.61 5.69
CA ARG A 178 -19.44 12.00 4.95
C ARG A 178 -19.95 10.73 5.64
N ALA A 179 -20.52 10.87 6.85
CA ALA A 179 -21.09 9.75 7.60
C ALA A 179 -22.06 8.86 6.81
N HIS A 180 -22.91 9.46 5.96
CA HIS A 180 -23.92 8.73 5.19
C HIS A 180 -23.34 7.86 4.06
N LEU A 181 -22.09 8.11 3.65
CA LEU A 181 -21.40 7.26 2.68
C LEU A 181 -20.69 6.09 3.33
N TRP A 182 -20.59 6.05 4.66
CA TRP A 182 -20.01 4.93 5.38
C TRP A 182 -20.98 3.76 5.37
N VAL A 183 -20.64 2.71 4.60
CA VAL A 183 -21.49 1.52 4.43
C VAL A 183 -21.01 0.33 5.27
N GLY A 184 -19.96 0.53 6.07
CA GLY A 184 -19.53 -0.41 7.11
C GLY A 184 -18.42 -1.38 6.69
N PRO A 185 -18.00 -2.27 7.59
CA PRO A 185 -17.09 -3.35 7.26
C PRO A 185 -17.82 -4.45 6.50
N PHE A 186 -17.22 -4.94 5.42
CA PHE A 186 -17.69 -6.04 4.60
C PHE A 186 -16.78 -7.27 4.73
N THR A 187 -17.38 -8.43 4.49
CA THR A 187 -16.65 -9.68 4.33
C THR A 187 -16.90 -10.20 2.93
N HIS A 188 -15.83 -10.34 2.16
CA HIS A 188 -15.83 -11.05 0.89
C HIS A 188 -15.66 -12.55 1.18
N GLY A 189 -16.57 -13.36 0.64
CA GLY A 189 -16.60 -14.82 0.75
C GLY A 189 -16.02 -15.52 -0.47
#